data_AF-A0A435U6X6-F1
#
_entry.id   AF-A0A435U6X6-F1
#
_cell.length_a   1.000
_cell.length_b   1.000
_cell.length_c   1.000
_cell.angle_alpha   90.00
_cell.angle_beta   90.00
_cell.angle_gamma   90.00
#
_symmetry.space_group_name_H-M   'P 1'
#
loop_
_entity.id
_entity.type
_entity.pdbx_description
1 polymer ?
#
loop_
_entity_poly.entity_id
_entity_poly.type
_entity_poly.pdbx_seq_one_letter_code
_entity_poly.pdbx_strand_id
1 'polypeptide(L)'
;MTDRKKRRPSNGKAGTLVIIGGHEDHDGDRVILKEVASLVPNGRLVLATIASHEPDGYLEKYQKSFGELGIKEVVELYVNDRLEAAHEKKISALANVSAVFFSGGDQLRITSQIGDTPIDERVHEIYEAGGIIAGTSAGASVMSDTMMVKGPNAASFRIGHIRMAPGLGLLPNVIIDQHFAERGRIGRLIGAVSQNPRVLGIGIDEDTAIVVNGEMFKVIGSGAVYLVDAAGVTHSNIAEGEPDAALSIHDLRVHVLSSGDAFDLAMRRPVGVP
;
A
#
# COMPACT_ATOMS: atom_id res chain seq x y z
N MET A 1 -2.20 32.63 -4.04
CA MET A 1 -3.41 31.83 -4.34
C MET A 1 -3.11 31.06 -5.63
N THR A 2 -2.40 29.94 -5.51
CA THR A 2 -2.02 29.12 -6.66
C THR A 2 -3.13 28.12 -6.94
N ASP A 3 -3.61 28.19 -8.18
CA ASP A 3 -4.71 27.44 -8.73
C ASP A 3 -4.33 25.96 -8.83
N ARG A 4 -4.71 25.13 -7.83
CA ARG A 4 -4.58 23.67 -7.88
C ARG A 4 -5.57 23.14 -8.92
N LYS A 5 -5.20 23.22 -10.20
CA LYS A 5 -5.87 22.50 -11.28
C LYS A 5 -5.94 21.02 -10.89
N LYS A 6 -7.16 20.49 -10.76
CA LYS A 6 -7.42 19.04 -10.70
C LYS A 6 -6.71 18.38 -11.88
N ARG A 7 -5.56 17.75 -11.62
CA ARG A 7 -4.80 16.98 -12.61
C ARG A 7 -5.69 15.79 -13.01
N ARG A 8 -6.20 15.81 -14.25
CA ARG A 8 -6.79 14.61 -14.87
C ARG A 8 -5.61 13.79 -15.41
N PRO A 9 -5.62 12.45 -15.28
CA PRO A 9 -4.56 11.63 -15.86
C PRO A 9 -4.53 11.85 -17.36
N SER A 10 -3.32 12.01 -17.91
CA SER A 10 -3.11 11.97 -19.36
C SER A 10 -3.51 10.58 -19.90
N ASN A 11 -3.90 10.50 -21.17
CA ASN A 11 -4.40 9.29 -21.86
C ASN A 11 -3.40 8.09 -21.96
N GLY A 12 -2.36 8.03 -21.13
CA GLY A 12 -1.54 6.84 -20.92
C GLY A 12 -2.18 5.93 -19.88
N LYS A 13 -1.99 4.60 -19.98
CA LYS A 13 -2.31 3.71 -18.87
C LYS A 13 -1.40 4.09 -17.69
N ALA A 14 -1.99 4.32 -16.52
CA ALA A 14 -1.22 4.50 -15.28
C ALA A 14 -0.29 3.30 -15.04
N GLY A 15 0.72 3.51 -14.20
CA GLY A 15 1.68 2.50 -13.79
C GLY A 15 1.07 1.32 -13.03
N THR A 16 1.95 0.46 -12.53
CA THR A 16 1.57 -0.73 -11.77
C THR A 16 1.89 -0.52 -10.29
N LEU A 17 0.95 -0.87 -9.41
CA LEU A 17 1.22 -0.95 -7.97
C LEU A 17 1.41 -2.41 -7.56
N VAL A 18 2.42 -2.68 -6.74
CA VAL A 18 2.59 -4.00 -6.09
C VAL A 18 2.53 -3.80 -4.58
N ILE A 19 1.40 -4.16 -3.99
CA ILE A 19 1.06 -3.85 -2.60
C ILE A 19 1.19 -5.12 -1.77
N ILE A 20 2.17 -5.16 -0.87
CA ILE A 20 2.64 -6.39 -0.20
C ILE A 20 2.31 -6.35 1.29
N GLY A 21 1.70 -7.42 1.81
CA GLY A 21 1.24 -7.48 3.20
C GLY A 21 2.35 -7.56 4.25
N GLY A 22 3.61 -7.68 3.86
CA GLY A 22 4.75 -7.80 4.80
C GLY A 22 5.37 -9.19 4.81
N HIS A 23 6.60 -9.28 5.32
CA HIS A 23 7.37 -10.53 5.42
C HIS A 23 7.36 -11.38 4.13
N GLU A 24 7.50 -10.72 2.98
CA GLU A 24 7.62 -11.44 1.71
C GLU A 24 8.85 -12.35 1.68
N ASP A 25 8.75 -13.45 0.95
CA ASP A 25 9.84 -14.40 0.82
C ASP A 25 11.06 -13.78 0.11
N HIS A 26 12.24 -13.91 0.73
CA HIS A 26 13.53 -13.44 0.23
C HIS A 26 14.50 -14.57 -0.15
N ASP A 27 14.21 -15.82 0.24
CA ASP A 27 15.17 -16.92 0.15
C ASP A 27 14.64 -18.09 -0.69
N GLY A 28 13.34 -18.35 -0.66
CA GLY A 28 12.68 -19.42 -1.40
C GLY A 28 12.31 -19.04 -2.84
N ASP A 29 11.04 -19.28 -3.17
CA ASP A 29 10.49 -19.04 -4.50
C ASP A 29 10.38 -17.57 -4.85
N ARG A 30 10.35 -16.66 -3.86
CA ARG A 30 10.35 -15.20 -4.05
C ARG A 30 9.30 -14.73 -5.06
N VAL A 31 8.10 -15.32 -5.01
CA VAL A 31 7.04 -15.09 -6.01
C VAL A 31 6.77 -13.59 -6.22
N ILE A 32 6.65 -12.85 -5.12
CA ILE A 32 6.35 -11.41 -5.14
C ILE A 32 7.54 -10.59 -5.65
N LEU A 33 8.76 -10.88 -5.18
CA LEU A 33 9.95 -10.16 -5.62
C LEU A 33 10.29 -10.45 -7.09
N LYS A 34 9.99 -11.68 -7.58
CA LYS A 34 10.08 -12.05 -9.00
C LYS A 34 9.10 -11.24 -9.84
N GLU A 35 7.86 -11.08 -9.39
CA GLU A 35 6.88 -10.24 -10.07
C GLU A 35 7.40 -8.81 -10.19
N VAL A 36 7.83 -8.19 -9.08
CA VAL A 36 8.42 -6.84 -9.08
C VAL A 36 9.61 -6.78 -10.05
N ALA A 37 10.55 -7.71 -9.97
CA ALA A 37 11.74 -7.71 -10.81
C ALA A 37 11.40 -7.83 -12.31
N SER A 38 10.42 -8.67 -12.65
CA SER A 38 9.98 -8.87 -14.04
C SER A 38 9.38 -7.62 -14.68
N LEU A 39 8.82 -6.72 -13.87
CA LEU A 39 8.23 -5.47 -14.33
C LEU A 39 9.27 -4.37 -14.53
N VAL A 40 10.51 -4.50 -14.03
CA VAL A 40 11.53 -3.44 -14.06
C VAL A 40 12.33 -3.49 -15.38
N PRO A 41 12.05 -2.64 -16.38
CA PRO A 41 12.57 -2.79 -17.75
C PRO A 41 14.10 -2.64 -17.88
N ASN A 42 14.72 -1.82 -17.03
CA ASN A 42 16.15 -1.49 -17.12
C ASN A 42 17.00 -2.12 -16.01
N GLY A 43 16.39 -2.94 -15.14
CA GLY A 43 17.06 -3.54 -13.99
C GLY A 43 17.58 -2.53 -12.96
N ARG A 44 17.02 -1.31 -12.91
CA ARG A 44 17.33 -0.29 -11.90
C ARG A 44 16.10 -0.03 -11.04
N LEU A 45 16.25 -0.18 -9.73
CA LEU A 45 15.19 -0.03 -8.74
C LEU A 45 15.67 0.89 -7.62
N VAL A 46 14.81 1.81 -7.19
CA VAL A 46 15.05 2.61 -5.99
C VAL A 46 14.37 1.95 -4.79
N LEU A 47 15.15 1.62 -3.77
CA LEU A 47 14.65 1.12 -2.50
C LEU A 47 14.50 2.29 -1.52
N ALA A 48 13.26 2.68 -1.22
CA ALA A 48 12.95 3.73 -0.28
C ALA A 48 12.86 3.16 1.16
N THR A 49 13.90 3.38 1.96
CA THR A 49 14.03 2.88 3.35
C THR A 49 13.51 3.87 4.41
N ILE A 50 12.71 4.85 3.98
CA ILE A 50 12.24 6.00 4.76
C ILE A 50 11.44 5.59 6.01
N ALA A 51 10.76 4.45 5.95
CA ALA A 51 9.94 3.96 7.05
C ALA A 51 10.76 3.53 8.29
N SER A 52 12.05 3.21 8.12
CA SER A 52 12.91 2.84 9.23
C SER A 52 13.58 4.07 9.87
N HIS A 53 13.82 4.00 11.18
CA HIS A 53 14.75 4.91 11.87
C HIS A 53 16.20 4.42 11.79
N GLU A 54 16.38 3.13 11.52
CA GLU A 54 17.66 2.43 11.39
C GLU A 54 17.59 1.60 10.10
N PRO A 55 17.90 2.19 8.93
CA PRO A 55 17.76 1.50 7.64
C PRO A 55 18.86 0.47 7.38
N ASP A 56 19.89 0.39 8.24
CA ASP A 56 21.02 -0.51 8.11
C ASP A 56 20.56 -1.97 7.89
N GLY A 57 21.13 -2.66 6.90
CA GLY A 57 20.79 -4.04 6.55
C GLY A 57 19.64 -4.20 5.55
N TYR A 58 18.75 -3.20 5.40
CA TYR A 58 17.66 -3.28 4.41
C TYR A 58 18.21 -3.30 2.99
N LEU A 59 19.14 -2.39 2.69
CA LEU A 59 19.71 -2.28 1.36
C LEU A 59 20.41 -3.59 0.96
N GLU A 60 21.26 -4.15 1.83
CA GLU A 60 21.99 -5.38 1.55
C GLU A 60 21.03 -6.56 1.31
N LYS A 61 19.97 -6.67 2.12
CA LYS A 61 18.96 -7.72 1.98
C LYS A 61 18.27 -7.66 0.62
N TYR A 62 17.78 -6.48 0.22
CA TYR A 62 17.10 -6.31 -1.06
C TYR A 62 18.05 -6.34 -2.25
N GLN A 63 19.29 -5.86 -2.12
CA GLN A 63 20.34 -6.00 -3.14
C GLN A 63 20.62 -7.46 -3.44
N LYS A 64 20.79 -8.31 -2.41
CA LYS A 64 20.95 -9.75 -2.60
C LYS A 64 19.72 -10.34 -3.30
N SER A 65 18.53 -10.07 -2.76
CA SER A 65 17.28 -10.68 -3.22
C SER A 65 16.96 -10.32 -4.68
N PHE A 66 17.02 -9.02 -5.02
CA PHE A 66 16.74 -8.54 -6.38
C PHE A 66 17.90 -8.78 -7.35
N GLY A 67 19.14 -8.78 -6.88
CA GLY A 67 20.32 -9.09 -7.70
C GLY A 67 20.26 -10.50 -8.27
N GLU A 68 19.87 -11.49 -7.46
CA GLU A 68 19.62 -12.86 -7.90
C GLU A 68 18.44 -12.98 -8.89
N LEU A 69 17.57 -11.96 -8.95
CA LEU A 69 16.42 -11.88 -9.86
C LEU A 69 16.71 -11.01 -11.11
N GLY A 70 17.96 -10.60 -11.31
CA GLY A 70 18.40 -9.88 -12.52
C GLY A 70 18.29 -8.36 -12.46
N ILE A 71 17.94 -7.78 -11.31
CA ILE A 71 18.07 -6.34 -11.09
C ILE A 71 19.56 -6.00 -10.93
N LYS A 72 20.05 -5.14 -11.82
CA LYS A 72 21.47 -4.77 -11.91
C LYS A 72 21.87 -3.76 -10.86
N GLU A 73 20.94 -2.89 -10.47
CA GLU A 73 21.21 -1.78 -9.56
C GLU A 73 20.02 -1.55 -8.63
N VAL A 74 20.25 -1.69 -7.33
CA VAL A 74 19.32 -1.25 -6.27
C VAL A 74 19.94 -0.07 -5.56
N VAL A 75 19.33 1.10 -5.72
CA VAL A 75 19.79 2.37 -5.14
C VAL A 75 18.93 2.71 -3.94
N GLU A 76 19.55 3.01 -2.80
CA GLU A 76 18.80 3.43 -1.62
C GLU A 76 18.35 4.89 -1.71
N LEU A 77 17.09 5.14 -1.36
CA LEU A 77 16.53 6.44 -1.03
C LEU A 77 16.13 6.46 0.45
N TYR A 78 17.06 6.92 1.29
CA TYR A 78 16.76 7.24 2.68
C TYR A 78 16.49 8.73 2.84
N VAL A 79 15.54 9.10 3.71
CA VAL A 79 15.22 10.49 4.07
C VAL A 79 15.18 10.55 5.60
N ASN A 80 16.20 11.14 6.20
CA ASN A 80 16.29 11.17 7.67
C ASN A 80 15.28 12.15 8.29
N ASP A 81 15.20 13.34 7.70
CA ASP A 81 14.26 14.39 8.04
C ASP A 81 13.63 15.00 6.79
N ARG A 82 12.51 15.71 6.98
CA ARG A 82 11.67 16.24 5.89
C ARG A 82 12.40 17.25 5.00
N LEU A 83 13.41 17.97 5.49
CA LEU A 83 14.15 18.93 4.66
C LEU A 83 14.94 18.20 3.57
N GLU A 84 15.45 17.00 3.86
CA GLU A 84 16.15 16.19 2.88
C GLU A 84 15.27 15.81 1.68
N ALA A 85 13.94 15.79 1.83
CA ALA A 85 13.02 15.50 0.75
C ALA A 85 13.00 16.57 -0.36
N ALA A 86 13.61 17.73 -0.11
CA ALA A 86 13.83 18.79 -1.10
C ALA A 86 15.30 18.86 -1.58
N HIS A 87 16.20 18.01 -1.08
CA HIS A 87 17.60 18.01 -1.50
C HIS A 87 17.76 17.43 -2.91
N GLU A 88 18.43 18.16 -3.80
CA GLU A 88 18.65 17.77 -5.20
C GLU A 88 19.30 16.39 -5.34
N LYS A 89 20.23 16.03 -4.45
CA LYS A 89 20.87 14.71 -4.42
C LYS A 89 19.87 13.57 -4.22
N LYS A 90 18.85 13.76 -3.36
CA LYS A 90 17.81 12.75 -3.08
C LYS A 90 16.81 12.68 -4.23
N ILE A 91 16.39 13.83 -4.75
CA ILE A 91 15.48 13.92 -5.91
C ILE A 91 16.13 13.25 -7.15
N SER A 92 17.43 13.50 -7.37
CA SER A 92 18.18 12.93 -8.49
C SER A 92 18.34 11.41 -8.41
N ALA A 93 18.21 10.80 -7.22
CA ALA A 93 18.19 9.33 -7.09
C ALA A 93 16.99 8.71 -7.85
N LEU A 94 15.89 9.45 -7.98
CA LEU A 94 14.68 9.06 -8.72
C LEU A 94 14.73 9.46 -10.20
N ALA A 95 15.83 10.07 -10.68
CA ALA A 95 15.98 10.40 -12.10
C ALA A 95 16.26 9.14 -12.93
N ASN A 96 15.56 9.00 -14.06
CA ASN A 96 15.67 7.86 -14.98
C ASN A 96 15.40 6.50 -14.30
N VAL A 97 14.50 6.49 -13.32
CA VAL A 97 14.05 5.28 -12.63
C VAL A 97 12.60 5.03 -13.00
N SER A 98 12.28 3.76 -13.25
CA SER A 98 10.91 3.31 -13.55
C SER A 98 10.32 2.44 -12.45
N ALA A 99 11.04 2.24 -11.33
CA ALA A 99 10.60 1.41 -10.22
C ALA A 99 11.06 1.94 -8.86
N VAL A 100 10.11 2.13 -7.95
CA VAL A 100 10.35 2.49 -6.54
C VAL A 100 9.76 1.40 -5.66
N PHE A 101 10.51 0.94 -4.67
CA PHE A 101 10.06 -0.04 -3.68
C PHE A 101 10.14 0.57 -2.28
N PHE A 102 9.02 0.73 -1.60
CA PHE A 102 8.95 1.21 -0.22
C PHE A 102 9.10 0.04 0.77
N SER A 103 10.10 0.10 1.64
CA SER A 103 10.29 -0.92 2.67
C SER A 103 9.25 -0.83 3.80
N GLY A 104 9.26 -1.84 4.67
CA GLY A 104 8.53 -1.82 5.94
C GLY A 104 9.15 -0.86 6.97
N GLY A 105 8.43 -0.63 8.07
CA GLY A 105 8.80 0.28 9.16
C GLY A 105 7.57 1.01 9.72
N ASP A 106 7.66 2.32 9.90
CA ASP A 106 6.53 3.19 10.26
C ASP A 106 5.97 3.94 9.04
N GLN A 107 4.72 3.68 8.71
CA GLN A 107 4.01 4.33 7.62
C GLN A 107 3.77 5.83 7.83
N LEU A 108 3.64 6.30 9.08
CA LEU A 108 3.57 7.74 9.38
C LEU A 108 4.91 8.42 9.11
N ARG A 109 6.02 7.71 9.27
CA ARG A 109 7.34 8.27 8.96
C ARG A 109 7.43 8.57 7.46
N ILE A 110 7.04 7.64 6.60
CA ILE A 110 7.00 7.88 5.14
C ILE A 110 6.17 9.13 4.84
N THR A 111 4.89 9.17 5.21
CA THR A 111 4.01 10.28 4.81
C THR A 111 4.42 11.62 5.41
N SER A 112 4.87 11.64 6.68
CA SER A 112 5.36 12.87 7.31
C SER A 112 6.68 13.37 6.73
N GLN A 113 7.57 12.49 6.27
CA GLN A 113 8.86 12.89 5.68
C GLN A 113 8.73 13.29 4.22
N ILE A 114 7.91 12.61 3.41
CA ILE A 114 7.88 12.87 1.96
C ILE A 114 6.56 13.40 1.41
N GLY A 115 5.42 13.25 2.09
CA GLY A 115 4.13 13.69 1.53
C GLY A 115 4.12 15.19 1.20
N ASP A 116 3.64 15.56 0.01
CA ASP A 116 3.65 16.93 -0.53
C ASP A 116 5.07 17.55 -0.62
N THR A 117 6.05 16.73 -1.03
CA THR A 117 7.45 17.15 -1.30
C THR A 117 7.86 16.80 -2.74
N PRO A 118 8.99 17.32 -3.26
CA PRO A 118 9.48 16.94 -4.58
C PRO A 118 9.74 15.44 -4.77
N ILE A 119 10.10 14.70 -3.70
CA ILE A 119 10.23 13.23 -3.77
C ILE A 119 8.87 12.58 -4.03
N ASP A 120 7.82 13.02 -3.34
CA ASP A 120 6.46 12.51 -3.52
C ASP A 120 5.91 12.85 -4.91
N GLU A 121 6.10 14.08 -5.37
CA GLU A 121 5.76 14.46 -6.76
C GLU A 121 6.47 13.54 -7.76
N ARG A 122 7.75 13.23 -7.53
CA ARG A 122 8.51 12.35 -8.41
C ARG A 122 8.03 10.90 -8.40
N VAL A 123 7.59 10.39 -7.24
CA VAL A 123 6.96 9.06 -7.12
C VAL A 123 5.68 9.00 -7.94
N HIS A 124 4.83 10.03 -7.85
CA HIS A 124 3.62 10.14 -8.67
C HIS A 124 3.93 10.25 -10.16
N GLU A 125 4.93 11.05 -10.56
CA GLU A 125 5.35 11.14 -11.98
C GLU A 125 5.83 9.80 -12.53
N ILE A 126 6.59 9.02 -11.75
CA ILE A 126 7.04 7.67 -12.15
C ILE A 126 5.83 6.77 -12.37
N TYR A 127 4.87 6.79 -11.46
CA TYR A 127 3.64 6.00 -11.59
C TYR A 127 2.81 6.44 -12.81
N GLU A 128 2.58 7.74 -13.00
CA GLU A 128 1.83 8.29 -14.14
C GLU A 128 2.51 8.02 -15.49
N ALA A 129 3.85 7.90 -15.51
CA ALA A 129 4.62 7.53 -16.70
C ALA A 129 4.62 6.02 -17.02
N GLY A 130 3.85 5.20 -16.28
CA GLY A 130 3.76 3.76 -16.48
C GLY A 130 4.77 2.93 -15.69
N GLY A 131 5.47 3.54 -14.72
CA GLY A 131 6.42 2.85 -13.84
C GLY A 131 5.75 1.96 -12.79
N ILE A 132 6.58 1.36 -11.93
CA ILE A 132 6.15 0.48 -10.84
C ILE A 132 6.39 1.15 -9.50
N ILE A 133 5.35 1.19 -8.66
CA ILE A 133 5.51 1.52 -7.25
C ILE A 133 5.15 0.26 -6.44
N ALA A 134 6.14 -0.30 -5.77
CA ALA A 134 5.98 -1.45 -4.90
C ALA A 134 6.14 -1.04 -3.44
N GLY A 135 5.57 -1.79 -2.51
CA GLY A 135 5.73 -1.48 -1.09
C GLY A 135 5.25 -2.60 -0.20
N THR A 136 6.02 -2.87 0.86
CA THR A 136 5.75 -3.92 1.85
C THR A 136 5.44 -3.36 3.21
N SER A 137 4.47 -3.95 3.92
CA SER A 137 4.06 -3.52 5.26
C SER A 137 3.73 -2.01 5.30
N ALA A 138 4.51 -1.18 5.99
CA ALA A 138 4.34 0.29 5.95
C ALA A 138 4.26 0.85 4.52
N GLY A 139 5.12 0.38 3.61
CA GLY A 139 5.11 0.76 2.20
C GLY A 139 3.82 0.41 1.46
N ALA A 140 3.10 -0.63 1.88
CA ALA A 140 1.78 -0.97 1.35
C ALA A 140 0.70 -0.01 1.87
N SER A 141 0.70 0.26 3.18
CA SER A 141 -0.28 1.14 3.82
C SER A 141 -0.29 2.55 3.23
N VAL A 142 0.89 3.11 2.92
CA VAL A 142 1.00 4.48 2.38
C VAL A 142 0.45 4.64 0.96
N MET A 143 0.23 3.56 0.22
CA MET A 143 -0.31 3.67 -1.14
C MET A 143 -1.77 4.11 -1.17
N SER A 144 -2.52 3.84 -0.10
CA SER A 144 -3.91 4.28 0.06
C SER A 144 -4.04 5.80 0.11
N ASP A 145 -5.22 6.34 -0.20
CA ASP A 145 -5.55 7.73 0.10
C ASP A 145 -5.79 7.95 1.61
N THR A 146 -6.37 6.95 2.27
CA THR A 146 -6.69 6.91 3.68
C THR A 146 -5.98 5.72 4.31
N MET A 147 -4.99 6.01 5.14
CA MET A 147 -4.08 5.04 5.69
C MET A 147 -4.44 4.68 7.13
N MET A 148 -4.41 3.38 7.43
CA MET A 148 -4.50 2.86 8.80
C MET A 148 -3.18 3.13 9.55
N VAL A 149 -3.24 3.95 10.61
CA VAL A 149 -2.06 4.31 11.43
C VAL A 149 -1.98 3.44 12.67
N LYS A 150 -3.08 3.38 13.43
CA LYS A 150 -3.15 2.67 14.71
C LYS A 150 -4.54 2.11 14.90
N GLY A 151 -4.61 0.93 15.49
CA GLY A 151 -5.85 0.31 15.94
C GLY A 151 -5.48 -0.92 16.77
N PRO A 152 -6.02 -1.08 17.99
CA PRO A 152 -5.71 -2.23 18.83
C PRO A 152 -6.25 -3.49 18.15
N ASN A 153 -5.43 -4.54 18.02
CA ASN A 153 -5.89 -5.80 17.42
C ASN A 153 -7.01 -6.42 18.27
N ALA A 154 -6.76 -6.59 19.58
CA ALA A 154 -7.65 -7.28 20.51
C ALA A 154 -8.90 -6.48 20.94
N ALA A 155 -8.91 -5.16 20.75
CA ALA A 155 -10.04 -4.29 21.10
C ALA A 155 -10.59 -3.54 19.88
N SER A 156 -10.34 -4.06 18.68
CA SER A 156 -10.73 -3.44 17.42
C SER A 156 -12.24 -3.35 17.20
N PHE A 157 -13.01 -4.14 17.95
CA PHE A 157 -14.47 -4.04 17.98
C PHE A 157 -14.98 -2.78 18.70
N ARG A 158 -14.11 -2.03 19.39
CA ARG A 158 -14.51 -0.85 20.16
C ARG A 158 -14.47 0.42 19.31
N ILE A 159 -15.53 1.22 19.42
CA ILE A 159 -15.61 2.55 18.81
C ILE A 159 -14.52 3.48 19.39
N GLY A 160 -13.91 4.30 18.53
CA GLY A 160 -12.98 5.37 18.92
C GLY A 160 -11.49 5.03 18.95
N HIS A 161 -11.11 3.75 18.76
CA HIS A 161 -9.70 3.32 18.88
C HIS A 161 -8.91 3.25 17.57
N ILE A 162 -9.57 3.54 16.45
CA ILE A 162 -8.98 3.52 15.12
C ILE A 162 -8.48 4.92 14.78
N ARG A 163 -7.21 5.01 14.39
CA ARG A 163 -6.61 6.23 13.87
C ARG A 163 -6.24 6.02 12.41
N MET A 164 -6.76 6.91 11.59
CA MET A 164 -6.43 7.02 10.17
C MET A 164 -5.74 8.36 9.91
N ALA A 165 -4.92 8.39 8.86
CA ALA A 165 -4.30 9.59 8.34
C ALA A 165 -4.28 9.53 6.81
N PRO A 166 -4.09 10.65 6.09
CA PRO A 166 -3.83 10.60 4.66
C PRO A 166 -2.59 9.75 4.35
N GLY A 167 -2.69 8.91 3.32
CA GLY A 167 -1.53 8.27 2.69
C GLY A 167 -0.93 9.13 1.59
N LEU A 168 -0.20 8.52 0.66
CA LEU A 168 0.30 9.16 -0.56
C LEU A 168 -0.77 9.22 -1.66
N GLY A 169 -1.83 8.39 -1.58
CA GLY A 169 -2.95 8.47 -2.52
C GLY A 169 -2.64 7.97 -3.92
N LEU A 170 -1.78 6.94 -4.04
CA LEU A 170 -1.50 6.23 -5.29
C LEU A 170 -2.69 5.36 -5.73
N LEU A 171 -3.38 4.75 -4.76
CA LEU A 171 -4.61 3.98 -4.96
C LEU A 171 -5.78 4.68 -4.24
N PRO A 172 -6.71 5.31 -4.98
CA PRO A 172 -7.81 6.06 -4.38
C PRO A 172 -8.94 5.16 -3.86
N ASN A 173 -9.72 5.68 -2.91
CA ASN A 173 -10.91 5.05 -2.33
C ASN A 173 -10.69 3.69 -1.66
N VAL A 174 -9.50 3.45 -1.12
CA VAL A 174 -9.16 2.21 -0.40
C VAL A 174 -8.48 2.52 0.94
N ILE A 175 -8.61 1.60 1.89
CA ILE A 175 -7.77 1.53 3.08
C ILE A 175 -7.02 0.19 3.02
N ILE A 176 -5.69 0.24 3.12
CA ILE A 176 -4.86 -0.96 3.08
C ILE A 176 -4.37 -1.29 4.48
N ASP A 177 -4.58 -2.54 4.88
CA ASP A 177 -4.04 -3.15 6.07
C ASP A 177 -3.19 -4.38 5.71
N GLN A 178 -2.15 -4.61 6.48
CA GLN A 178 -1.03 -5.53 6.20
C GLN A 178 -0.83 -6.45 7.39
N HIS A 179 -0.01 -7.50 7.29
CA HIS A 179 0.17 -8.53 8.32
C HIS A 179 -1.18 -8.98 8.90
N PHE A 180 -2.15 -9.19 8.00
CA PHE A 180 -3.56 -8.98 8.31
C PHE A 180 -4.14 -10.08 9.20
N ALA A 181 -4.19 -11.32 8.71
CA ALA A 181 -4.65 -12.46 9.49
C ALA A 181 -3.70 -12.76 10.66
N GLU A 182 -2.39 -12.63 10.46
CA GLU A 182 -1.34 -12.93 11.45
C GLU A 182 -1.49 -12.09 12.72
N ARG A 183 -2.03 -10.88 12.57
CA ARG A 183 -2.25 -9.94 13.68
C ARG A 183 -3.72 -9.78 14.04
N GLY A 184 -4.63 -10.57 13.46
CA GLY A 184 -6.07 -10.52 13.76
C GLY A 184 -6.71 -9.16 13.45
N ARG A 185 -6.37 -8.55 12.32
CA ARG A 185 -6.68 -7.14 12.01
C ARG A 185 -8.05 -6.89 11.36
N ILE A 186 -8.88 -7.93 11.20
CA ILE A 186 -10.21 -7.79 10.60
C ILE A 186 -11.09 -6.77 11.33
N GLY A 187 -11.13 -6.79 12.67
CA GLY A 187 -12.00 -5.88 13.41
C GLY A 187 -11.66 -4.41 13.19
N ARG A 188 -10.36 -4.07 13.06
CA ARG A 188 -9.96 -2.66 12.88
C ARG A 188 -10.20 -2.21 11.45
N LEU A 189 -10.10 -3.11 10.47
CA LEU A 189 -10.46 -2.81 9.09
C LEU A 189 -11.97 -2.60 8.96
N ILE A 190 -12.79 -3.43 9.61
CA ILE A 190 -14.25 -3.23 9.70
C ILE A 190 -14.54 -1.85 10.30
N GLY A 191 -13.98 -1.53 11.46
CA GLY A 191 -14.23 -0.23 12.09
C GLY A 191 -13.78 0.96 11.24
N ALA A 192 -12.74 0.81 10.42
CA ALA A 192 -12.28 1.86 9.52
C ALA A 192 -13.25 2.10 8.37
N VAL A 193 -13.72 1.04 7.70
CA VAL A 193 -14.72 1.19 6.63
C VAL A 193 -16.08 1.64 7.18
N SER A 194 -16.39 1.32 8.44
CA SER A 194 -17.58 1.84 9.12
C SER A 194 -17.56 3.36 9.28
N GLN A 195 -16.39 3.96 9.54
CA GLN A 195 -16.26 5.42 9.66
C GLN A 195 -16.50 6.14 8.34
N ASN A 196 -16.22 5.49 7.21
CA ASN A 196 -16.50 6.02 5.88
C ASN A 196 -16.75 4.90 4.86
N PRO A 197 -18.02 4.49 4.66
CA PRO A 197 -18.36 3.39 3.74
C PRO A 197 -17.98 3.60 2.27
N ARG A 198 -17.55 4.82 1.91
CA ARG A 198 -16.99 5.12 0.59
C ARG A 198 -15.71 4.34 0.32
N VAL A 199 -14.90 4.02 1.33
CA VAL A 199 -13.61 3.34 1.09
C VAL A 199 -13.78 1.83 1.12
N LEU A 200 -13.04 1.13 0.27
CA LEU A 200 -12.92 -0.34 0.31
C LEU A 200 -11.78 -0.72 1.25
N GLY A 201 -12.04 -1.56 2.24
CA GLY A 201 -10.99 -2.12 3.09
C GLY A 201 -10.30 -3.29 2.39
N ILE A 202 -8.97 -3.28 2.34
CA ILE A 202 -8.14 -4.34 1.77
C ILE A 202 -7.16 -4.80 2.85
N GLY A 203 -7.38 -6.00 3.40
CA GLY A 203 -6.45 -6.67 4.30
C GLY A 203 -5.58 -7.66 3.53
N ILE A 204 -4.26 -7.55 3.64
CA ILE A 204 -3.29 -8.39 2.92
C ILE A 204 -2.45 -9.15 3.94
N ASP A 205 -2.45 -10.49 3.85
CA ASP A 205 -1.65 -11.37 4.69
C ASP A 205 -0.15 -11.25 4.41
N GLU A 206 0.67 -11.81 5.29
CA GLU A 206 2.12 -11.92 5.05
C GLU A 206 2.40 -12.75 3.80
N ASP A 207 3.54 -12.46 3.15
CA ASP A 207 3.96 -13.09 1.89
C ASP A 207 2.84 -13.17 0.83
N THR A 208 2.00 -12.14 0.81
CA THR A 208 0.87 -11.98 -0.12
C THR A 208 0.90 -10.57 -0.68
N ALA A 209 0.51 -10.42 -1.94
CA ALA A 209 0.43 -9.12 -2.59
C ALA A 209 -0.75 -9.01 -3.56
N ILE A 210 -1.17 -7.78 -3.81
CA ILE A 210 -2.01 -7.43 -4.96
C ILE A 210 -1.18 -6.67 -5.98
N VAL A 211 -1.31 -7.07 -7.25
CA VAL A 211 -0.72 -6.38 -8.42
C VAL A 211 -1.83 -5.60 -9.09
N VAL A 212 -1.80 -4.28 -8.96
CA VAL A 212 -2.85 -3.37 -9.43
C VAL A 212 -2.46 -2.77 -10.79
N ASN A 213 -3.35 -2.89 -11.76
CA ASN A 213 -3.24 -2.24 -13.06
C ASN A 213 -4.58 -1.61 -13.43
N GLY A 214 -4.63 -0.27 -13.44
CA GLY A 214 -5.88 0.46 -13.62
C GLY A 214 -6.86 0.17 -12.48
N GLU A 215 -8.07 -0.28 -12.82
CA GLU A 215 -9.14 -0.58 -11.86
C GLU A 215 -9.19 -2.06 -11.46
N MET A 216 -8.18 -2.85 -11.86
CA MET A 216 -8.12 -4.28 -11.60
C MET A 216 -6.91 -4.61 -10.74
N PHE A 217 -7.04 -5.61 -9.88
CA PHE A 217 -5.87 -6.25 -9.28
C PHE A 217 -5.93 -7.77 -9.36
N LYS A 218 -4.75 -8.39 -9.32
CA LYS A 218 -4.58 -9.85 -9.17
C LYS A 218 -3.85 -10.15 -7.87
N VAL A 219 -4.25 -11.21 -7.18
CA VAL A 219 -3.57 -11.70 -5.98
C VAL A 219 -2.42 -12.63 -6.36
N ILE A 220 -1.27 -12.48 -5.68
CA ILE A 220 -0.12 -13.37 -5.74
C ILE A 220 0.42 -13.62 -4.33
N GLY A 221 1.24 -14.67 -4.17
CA GLY A 221 1.83 -15.04 -2.88
C GLY A 221 1.15 -16.26 -2.24
N SER A 222 1.36 -16.44 -0.94
CA SER A 222 1.02 -17.68 -0.23
C SER A 222 -0.21 -17.58 0.70
N GLY A 223 -0.59 -16.38 1.12
CA GLY A 223 -1.76 -16.12 1.96
C GLY A 223 -2.99 -15.63 1.20
N ALA A 224 -3.82 -14.82 1.87
CA ALA A 224 -5.08 -14.32 1.33
C ALA A 224 -5.19 -12.78 1.36
N VAL A 225 -6.12 -12.28 0.55
CA VAL A 225 -6.52 -10.86 0.52
C VAL A 225 -8.01 -10.75 0.88
N TYR A 226 -8.31 -9.94 1.89
CA TYR A 226 -9.64 -9.76 2.46
C TYR A 226 -10.19 -8.41 2.07
N LEU A 227 -11.35 -8.42 1.43
CA LEU A 227 -11.99 -7.21 0.91
C LEU A 227 -13.22 -6.95 1.76
N VAL A 228 -13.22 -5.84 2.46
CA VAL A 228 -14.29 -5.44 3.37
C VAL A 228 -15.01 -4.24 2.76
N ASP A 229 -16.21 -4.47 2.21
CA ASP A 229 -17.01 -3.48 1.51
C ASP A 229 -18.25 -3.09 2.33
N ALA A 230 -18.21 -1.86 2.85
CA ALA A 230 -19.29 -1.29 3.65
C ALA A 230 -20.32 -0.51 2.82
N ALA A 231 -20.18 -0.42 1.49
CA ALA A 231 -21.07 0.41 0.67
C ALA A 231 -22.55 0.00 0.72
N GLY A 232 -22.82 -1.29 0.98
CA GLY A 232 -24.17 -1.86 1.09
C GLY A 232 -24.71 -2.00 2.52
N VAL A 233 -24.00 -1.47 3.52
CA VAL A 233 -24.36 -1.60 4.94
C VAL A 233 -25.69 -0.91 5.22
N THR A 234 -26.56 -1.60 5.97
CA THR A 234 -27.92 -1.11 6.30
C THR A 234 -28.02 -0.50 7.69
N HIS A 235 -27.03 -0.74 8.55
CA HIS A 235 -26.95 -0.20 9.91
C HIS A 235 -25.50 -0.15 10.39
N SER A 236 -25.14 0.92 11.10
CA SER A 236 -23.90 1.05 11.87
C SER A 236 -24.17 1.96 13.06
N ASN A 237 -23.63 1.64 14.23
CA ASN A 237 -23.71 2.49 15.43
C ASN A 237 -22.46 3.38 15.62
N ILE A 238 -21.60 3.52 14.59
CA ILE A 238 -20.30 4.20 14.70
C ILE A 238 -20.40 5.68 15.09
N ALA A 239 -21.50 6.36 14.75
CA ALA A 239 -21.68 7.79 15.00
C ALA A 239 -22.42 8.08 16.30
N GLU A 240 -23.34 7.18 16.69
CA GLU A 240 -24.18 7.32 17.88
C GLU A 240 -23.60 6.58 19.11
N GLY A 241 -22.65 5.67 18.90
CA GLY A 241 -22.07 4.87 19.96
C GLY A 241 -21.03 5.65 20.78
N GLU A 242 -21.06 5.45 22.09
CA GLU A 242 -20.04 5.97 23.00
C GLU A 242 -18.66 5.39 22.68
N PRO A 243 -17.56 6.14 22.94
CA PRO A 243 -16.23 5.55 22.94
C PRO A 243 -16.18 4.28 23.79
N ASP A 244 -15.40 3.29 23.36
CA ASP A 244 -15.32 1.95 23.97
C ASP A 244 -16.55 1.04 23.81
N ALA A 245 -17.70 1.53 23.32
CA ALA A 245 -18.83 0.67 23.00
C ALA A 245 -18.49 -0.29 21.85
N ALA A 246 -19.14 -1.45 21.82
CA ALA A 246 -18.98 -2.40 20.74
C ALA A 246 -19.63 -1.87 19.45
N LEU A 247 -18.89 -1.97 18.34
CA LEU A 247 -19.36 -1.69 17.00
C LEU A 247 -20.41 -2.73 16.58
N SER A 248 -21.57 -2.24 16.15
CA SER A 248 -22.59 -2.99 15.44
C SER A 248 -22.61 -2.52 14.00
N ILE A 249 -22.59 -3.46 13.05
CA ILE A 249 -22.67 -3.19 11.61
C ILE A 249 -23.38 -4.35 10.92
N HIS A 250 -24.37 -4.05 10.07
CA HIS A 250 -25.19 -5.06 9.39
C HIS A 250 -24.97 -5.03 7.87
N ASP A 251 -25.16 -6.18 7.22
CA ASP A 251 -25.04 -6.38 5.76
C ASP A 251 -23.68 -5.96 5.18
N LEU A 252 -22.62 -6.15 5.97
CA LEU A 252 -21.24 -5.97 5.53
C LEU A 252 -20.85 -7.07 4.52
N ARG A 253 -20.31 -6.69 3.36
CA ARG A 253 -19.84 -7.65 2.36
C ARG A 253 -18.36 -7.92 2.57
N VAL A 254 -18.01 -9.21 2.62
CA VAL A 254 -16.62 -9.66 2.70
C VAL A 254 -16.32 -10.60 1.54
N HIS A 255 -15.20 -10.36 0.85
CA HIS A 255 -14.59 -11.32 -0.07
C HIS A 255 -13.23 -11.74 0.47
N VAL A 256 -12.85 -13.00 0.22
CA VAL A 256 -11.51 -13.51 0.50
C VAL A 256 -10.98 -14.07 -0.80
N LEU A 257 -9.85 -13.55 -1.26
CA LEU A 257 -9.19 -13.92 -2.51
C LEU A 257 -7.86 -14.58 -2.20
N SER A 258 -7.51 -15.59 -3.00
CA SER A 258 -6.24 -16.32 -2.95
C SER A 258 -5.44 -16.09 -4.23
N SER A 259 -4.18 -16.55 -4.23
CA SER A 259 -3.30 -16.42 -5.39
C SER A 259 -3.95 -16.87 -6.69
N GLY A 260 -3.90 -16.02 -7.71
CA GLY A 260 -4.54 -16.25 -9.01
C GLY A 260 -5.88 -15.54 -9.18
N ASP A 261 -6.62 -15.28 -8.10
CA ASP A 261 -7.88 -14.56 -8.15
C ASP A 261 -7.65 -13.09 -8.55
N ALA A 262 -8.66 -12.50 -9.20
CA ALA A 262 -8.65 -11.10 -9.60
C ALA A 262 -9.88 -10.36 -9.08
N PHE A 263 -9.77 -9.05 -8.93
CA PHE A 263 -10.83 -8.20 -8.42
C PHE A 263 -10.92 -6.90 -9.21
N ASP A 264 -12.15 -6.47 -9.47
CA ASP A 264 -12.49 -5.19 -10.08
C ASP A 264 -12.83 -4.18 -8.97
N LEU A 265 -11.98 -3.16 -8.83
CA LEU A 265 -12.08 -2.10 -7.82
C LEU A 265 -13.26 -1.16 -8.08
N ALA A 266 -13.63 -0.93 -9.34
CA ALA A 266 -14.75 -0.06 -9.70
C ALA A 266 -16.09 -0.74 -9.40
N MET A 267 -16.21 -2.03 -9.76
CA MET A 267 -17.41 -2.83 -9.51
C MET A 267 -17.46 -3.39 -8.08
N ARG A 268 -16.34 -3.40 -7.36
CA ARG A 268 -16.14 -4.04 -6.06
C ARG A 268 -16.53 -5.51 -6.06
N ARG A 269 -16.05 -6.26 -7.05
CA ARG A 269 -16.36 -7.67 -7.23
C ARG A 269 -15.13 -8.48 -7.63
N PRO A 270 -15.01 -9.72 -7.15
CA PRO A 270 -14.13 -10.69 -7.78
C PRO A 270 -14.50 -10.83 -9.26
N VAL A 271 -13.48 -10.90 -10.11
CA VAL A 271 -13.69 -11.25 -11.52
C VAL A 271 -14.10 -12.71 -11.55
N GLY A 272 -15.21 -13.01 -12.22
CA GLY A 272 -15.66 -14.40 -12.36
C GLY A 272 -14.54 -15.25 -12.93
N VAL A 273 -14.17 -16.30 -12.20
CA VAL A 273 -13.36 -17.39 -12.76
C VAL A 273 -14.22 -18.03 -13.85
N PRO A 274 -13.74 -18.15 -15.11
CA PRO A 274 -14.45 -18.87 -16.15
C PRO A 274 -14.85 -20.29 -15.74
#